data_AF-A0AAD4LI77-F1
#
_entry.id   AF-A0AAD4LI77-F1
#
_cell.length_a   1.000
_cell.length_b   1.000
_cell.length_c   1.000
_cell.angle_alpha   90.00
_cell.angle_beta   90.00
_cell.angle_gamma   90.00
#
_symmetry.space_group_name_H-M   'P 1'
#
loop_
_entity.id
_entity.type
_entity.pdbx_description
1 polymer ?
#
loop_
_entity_poly.entity_id
_entity_poly.type
_entity_poly.pdbx_seq_one_letter_code
_entity_poly.pdbx_strand_id
1 'polypeptide(L)'
;MASQSQQPKTRDGVPLSLDIAINMVNIGKEASSMTPAPAVFSAVAILLTTIRDKMANDQDCVDLGVLCVSVCDALQRGTDGKKLEDLNGSVRDAIRRLEATVAKIRQRIDKVTKRHEIVKFFAASNDKGKIAGWRSELNEILQVFNSELILNTNTKVSDTHQVVLKIHEAIGGQNLAYTRPTLCRAKRAFSHSTLQRLNVNVRPSNVRYPNETSLPRAVPTLRAGLADIVDFGQDGVVILRNGFNVQSFLAIKDYSYNAGGSRIEEHVRLVGDVTGDGADDLVEFGEAGVLVSTNNGDNTFTSPVKLVLKDFGYDAGGWRVEKHIRCLADIRGVGRSDIVGFGDGGVIVSKNDGNAKFNPVYLALGDFGYHAGWRVERHLRFIGVATESGRPDIIGFGDKSVFIGRNNGDGTFAPAQAVVNDLCYVAGGWRIEQHPRFIADLTGDGKVDIIGCGDAGVSASLNKGDGTFGPVNLVVKHFGTRQGWEVDKHPRFIADLTGDKRGDVIGFGEAGVYVAYNNGNGTFQPAKFVLSDFGVQQGWQVNKHPRFVVDLTGDGRADILGFRENSVFVAYNDGKGGFPSVKTVTSELSFSGGR
;
A
#
# COMPACT_ATOMS: atom_id res chain seq x y z
N MET A 1 -15.06 3.38 50.44
CA MET A 1 -13.68 3.21 50.93
C MET A 1 -13.22 1.78 50.67
N ALA A 2 -11.91 1.60 50.44
CA ALA A 2 -11.16 0.40 50.05
C ALA A 2 -11.36 -0.03 48.57
N SER A 3 -10.58 0.44 47.59
CA SER A 3 -9.13 0.30 47.28
C SER A 3 -8.79 -1.00 46.52
N GLN A 4 -8.33 -0.80 45.28
CA GLN A 4 -7.83 -1.79 44.33
C GLN A 4 -6.60 -2.57 44.84
N SER A 5 -6.41 -3.79 44.35
CA SER A 5 -5.09 -4.40 44.17
C SER A 5 -4.97 -4.95 42.73
N GLN A 6 -4.57 -4.08 41.80
CA GLN A 6 -4.03 -4.51 40.52
C GLN A 6 -2.60 -5.01 40.74
N GLN A 7 -2.30 -6.24 40.33
CA GLN A 7 -0.93 -6.73 40.23
C GLN A 7 -0.16 -5.94 39.15
N PRO A 8 1.14 -5.64 39.37
CA PRO A 8 1.95 -4.93 38.39
C PRO A 8 2.31 -5.87 37.23
N LYS A 9 1.85 -5.53 36.01
CA LYS A 9 2.37 -6.13 34.77
C LYS A 9 3.85 -5.78 34.66
N THR A 10 4.73 -6.76 34.77
CA THR A 10 6.18 -6.62 34.68
C THR A 10 6.60 -6.14 33.29
N ARG A 11 7.46 -5.12 33.27
CA ARG A 11 7.99 -4.37 32.12
C ARG A 11 9.42 -4.83 31.81
N ASP A 12 9.60 -6.08 31.37
CA ASP A 12 10.93 -6.74 31.30
C ASP A 12 11.54 -6.87 29.87
N GLY A 13 10.91 -6.33 28.81
CA GLY A 13 11.34 -6.59 27.41
C GLY A 13 12.42 -5.66 26.81
N VAL A 14 12.66 -4.49 27.39
CA VAL A 14 13.50 -3.43 26.79
C VAL A 14 15.02 -3.68 26.93
N PRO A 15 15.56 -4.10 28.10
CA PRO A 15 17.00 -4.36 28.26
C PRO A 15 17.50 -5.46 27.30
N LEU A 16 16.67 -6.49 27.10
CA LEU A 16 16.96 -7.62 26.23
C LEU A 16 17.01 -7.24 24.75
N SER A 17 16.19 -6.26 24.33
CA SER A 17 16.17 -5.78 22.95
C SER A 17 17.45 -5.01 22.59
N LEU A 18 17.99 -4.23 23.54
CA LEU A 18 19.28 -3.56 23.34
C LEU A 18 20.46 -4.53 23.37
N ASP A 19 20.44 -5.56 24.23
CA ASP A 19 21.46 -6.62 24.25
C ASP A 19 21.57 -7.37 22.92
N ILE A 20 20.43 -7.65 22.29
CA ILE A 20 20.37 -8.30 20.97
C ILE A 20 20.97 -7.38 19.90
N ALA A 21 20.61 -6.09 19.89
CA ALA A 21 21.14 -5.11 18.95
C ALA A 21 22.67 -4.93 19.08
N ILE A 22 23.18 -4.83 20.32
CA ILE A 22 24.63 -4.74 20.61
C ILE A 22 25.37 -5.98 20.09
N ASN A 23 24.82 -7.17 20.35
CA ASN A 23 25.42 -8.42 19.89
C ASN A 23 25.42 -8.54 18.36
N MET A 24 24.37 -8.12 17.66
CA MET A 24 24.35 -8.12 16.19
C MET A 24 25.36 -7.14 15.58
N VAL A 25 25.52 -5.95 16.17
CA VAL A 25 26.54 -4.98 15.73
C VAL A 25 27.96 -5.53 15.98
N ASN A 26 28.18 -6.23 17.09
CA ASN A 26 29.46 -6.88 17.38
C ASN A 26 29.75 -8.09 16.46
N ILE A 27 28.73 -8.85 16.08
CA ILE A 27 28.86 -9.94 15.08
C ILE A 27 29.16 -9.36 13.69
N GLY A 28 28.49 -8.29 13.30
CA GLY A 28 28.78 -7.54 12.06
C GLY A 28 30.22 -7.03 12.04
N LYS A 29 30.73 -6.52 13.17
CA LYS A 29 32.12 -6.11 13.37
C LYS A 29 33.12 -7.26 13.18
N GLU A 30 32.86 -8.44 13.74
CA GLU A 30 33.75 -9.60 13.62
C GLU A 30 33.78 -10.17 12.18
N ALA A 31 32.61 -10.20 11.53
CA ALA A 31 32.47 -10.62 10.13
C ALA A 31 33.05 -9.64 9.10
N SER A 32 33.31 -8.40 9.51
CA SER A 32 33.79 -7.30 8.65
C SER A 32 35.27 -6.98 8.83
N SER A 33 36.04 -7.90 9.43
CA SER A 33 37.48 -7.78 9.75
C SER A 33 38.43 -7.50 8.57
N MET A 34 37.94 -7.50 7.33
CA MET A 34 38.70 -7.13 6.12
C MET A 34 38.12 -5.92 5.36
N THR A 35 37.20 -5.17 5.96
CA THR A 35 36.47 -4.04 5.34
C THR A 35 36.66 -2.74 6.15
N PRO A 36 36.30 -1.54 5.62
CA PRO A 36 36.46 -0.26 6.32
C PRO A 36 35.57 -0.06 7.55
N ALA A 37 34.60 -0.92 7.78
CA ALA A 37 33.52 -0.72 8.72
C ALA A 37 33.78 -1.01 10.23
N PRO A 38 34.87 -1.68 10.68
CA PRO A 38 35.05 -2.02 12.10
C PRO A 38 35.07 -0.83 13.07
N ALA A 39 35.51 0.35 12.64
CA ALA A 39 35.55 1.57 13.45
C ALA A 39 34.13 2.14 13.68
N VAL A 40 33.29 2.17 12.65
CA VAL A 40 31.90 2.62 12.72
C VAL A 40 31.04 1.63 13.50
N PHE A 41 31.18 0.33 13.24
CA PHE A 41 30.53 -0.72 14.02
C PHE A 41 30.92 -0.65 15.50
N SER A 42 32.19 -0.37 15.81
CA SER A 42 32.64 -0.19 17.19
C SER A 42 32.03 1.06 17.85
N ALA A 43 31.95 2.17 17.13
CA ALA A 43 31.36 3.41 17.65
C ALA A 43 29.86 3.27 17.93
N VAL A 44 29.13 2.59 17.04
CA VAL A 44 27.69 2.31 17.18
C VAL A 44 27.44 1.30 18.31
N ALA A 45 28.26 0.25 18.42
CA ALA A 45 28.16 -0.72 19.51
C ALA A 45 28.34 -0.05 20.89
N ILE A 46 29.34 0.83 21.01
CA ILE A 46 29.62 1.59 22.25
C ILE A 46 28.47 2.54 22.59
N LEU A 47 27.86 3.20 21.59
CA LEU A 47 26.69 4.06 21.78
C LEU A 47 25.51 3.26 22.34
N LEU A 48 25.19 2.12 21.72
CA LEU A 48 24.09 1.24 22.14
C LEU A 48 24.34 0.66 23.53
N THR A 49 25.56 0.24 23.84
CA THR A 49 25.94 -0.23 25.19
C THR A 49 25.76 0.87 26.25
N THR A 50 26.15 2.11 25.93
CA THR A 50 26.01 3.24 26.85
C THR A 50 24.54 3.62 27.10
N ILE A 51 23.67 3.46 26.10
CA ILE A 51 22.22 3.67 26.20
C ILE A 51 21.58 2.55 27.04
N ARG A 52 21.97 1.28 26.79
CA ARG A 52 21.50 0.11 27.55
C ARG A 52 21.79 0.25 29.02
N ASP A 53 23.05 0.54 29.36
CA ASP A 53 23.52 0.51 30.75
C ASP A 53 22.96 1.69 31.59
N LYS A 54 22.33 2.68 30.96
CA LYS A 54 21.83 3.90 31.63
C LYS A 54 20.32 4.14 31.50
N MET A 55 19.58 3.32 30.74
CA MET A 55 18.15 3.54 30.48
C MET A 55 17.32 2.31 30.85
N ALA A 56 16.71 2.33 32.02
CA ALA A 56 15.62 1.41 32.34
C ALA A 56 14.30 2.01 31.82
N ASN A 57 13.80 1.43 30.72
CA ASN A 57 12.43 1.54 30.21
C ASN A 57 12.00 2.85 29.51
N ASP A 58 12.50 3.11 28.30
CA ASP A 58 11.91 4.09 27.38
C ASP A 58 11.83 3.57 25.93
N GLN A 59 10.69 3.76 25.26
CA GLN A 59 10.38 3.28 23.90
C GLN A 59 11.18 4.03 22.83
N ASP A 60 11.49 5.31 23.06
CA ASP A 60 12.26 6.14 22.13
C ASP A 60 13.70 5.60 21.91
N CYS A 61 14.21 4.80 22.86
CA CYS A 61 15.53 4.17 22.76
C CYS A 61 15.53 2.86 21.99
N VAL A 62 14.38 2.19 21.91
CA VAL A 62 14.20 1.02 21.04
C VAL A 62 14.27 1.47 19.58
N ASP A 63 13.59 2.57 19.26
CA ASP A 63 13.60 3.17 17.92
C ASP A 63 15.01 3.62 17.51
N LEU A 64 15.77 4.21 18.44
CA LEU A 64 17.16 4.60 18.20
C LEU A 64 18.09 3.38 17.99
N GLY A 65 17.82 2.28 18.69
CA GLY A 65 18.53 1.01 18.51
C GLY A 65 18.33 0.40 17.12
N VAL A 66 17.09 0.44 16.63
CA VAL A 66 16.73 -0.02 15.28
C VAL A 66 17.41 0.84 14.20
N LEU A 67 17.47 2.15 14.40
CA LEU A 67 18.19 3.09 13.53
C LEU A 67 19.69 2.74 13.43
N CYS A 68 20.32 2.45 14.56
CA CYS A 68 21.74 2.09 14.62
C CYS A 68 22.06 0.77 13.88
N VAL A 69 21.18 -0.23 13.97
CA VAL A 69 21.31 -1.50 13.23
C VAL A 69 21.14 -1.29 11.72
N SER A 70 20.25 -0.38 11.32
CA SER A 70 20.01 -0.04 9.90
C SER A 70 21.22 0.65 9.26
N VAL A 71 21.92 1.53 9.99
CA VAL A 71 23.19 2.15 9.55
C VAL A 71 24.27 1.10 9.33
N CYS A 72 24.36 0.14 10.24
CA CYS A 72 25.32 -0.95 10.24
C CYS A 72 25.15 -1.90 9.03
N ASP A 73 23.91 -2.28 8.68
CA ASP A 73 23.62 -3.10 7.49
C ASP A 73 23.88 -2.34 6.18
N ALA A 74 23.55 -1.04 6.13
CA ALA A 74 23.83 -0.18 4.98
C ALA A 74 25.33 -0.05 4.68
N LEU A 75 26.18 0.06 5.71
CA LEU A 75 27.63 0.13 5.57
C LEU A 75 28.26 -1.18 5.06
N GLN A 76 27.77 -2.32 5.52
CA GLN A 76 28.29 -3.63 5.11
C GLN A 76 27.99 -3.94 3.64
N ARG A 77 26.81 -3.56 3.17
CA ARG A 77 26.38 -3.77 1.79
C ARG A 77 26.96 -2.72 0.84
N GLY A 78 27.03 -1.46 1.26
CA GLY A 78 27.56 -0.35 0.45
C GLY A 78 29.08 -0.42 0.21
N THR A 79 29.80 -1.24 0.96
CA THR A 79 31.25 -1.42 0.79
C THR A 79 31.61 -2.65 -0.04
N ASP A 80 30.65 -3.56 -0.28
CA ASP A 80 30.81 -4.80 -1.07
C ASP A 80 32.10 -5.59 -0.73
N GLY A 81 32.51 -5.56 0.55
CA GLY A 81 33.73 -6.24 1.01
C GLY A 81 35.07 -5.57 0.63
N LYS A 82 35.08 -4.39 0.00
CA LYS A 82 36.30 -3.68 -0.46
C LYS A 82 36.96 -2.87 0.67
N LYS A 83 38.27 -2.61 0.59
CA LYS A 83 39.01 -1.79 1.58
C LYS A 83 38.75 -0.29 1.36
N LEU A 84 38.92 0.53 2.41
CA LEU A 84 38.65 1.98 2.40
C LEU A 84 39.41 2.74 1.28
N GLU A 85 40.63 2.28 1.01
CA GLU A 85 41.56 2.84 0.03
C GLU A 85 41.15 2.55 -1.43
N ASP A 86 40.36 1.49 -1.63
CA ASP A 86 39.82 1.06 -2.92
C ASP A 86 38.44 1.67 -3.22
N LEU A 87 37.87 2.42 -2.26
CA LEU A 87 36.62 3.15 -2.43
C LEU A 87 36.85 4.54 -3.05
N ASN A 88 35.87 5.02 -3.81
CA ASN A 88 35.86 6.37 -4.39
C ASN A 88 36.02 7.44 -3.29
N GLY A 89 36.77 8.52 -3.57
CA GLY A 89 37.11 9.61 -2.63
C GLY A 89 35.88 10.24 -1.96
N SER A 90 34.79 10.45 -2.69
CA SER A 90 33.55 11.04 -2.12
C SER A 90 32.86 10.11 -1.11
N VAL A 91 32.83 8.80 -1.38
CA VAL A 91 32.28 7.78 -0.46
C VAL A 91 33.14 7.66 0.80
N ARG A 92 34.45 7.72 0.62
CA ARG A 92 35.43 7.74 1.72
C ARG A 92 35.24 8.95 2.65
N ASP A 93 34.96 10.13 2.10
CA ASP A 93 34.75 11.34 2.88
C ASP A 93 33.36 11.39 3.55
N ALA A 94 32.33 10.80 2.93
CA ALA A 94 31.02 10.61 3.56
C ALA A 94 31.10 9.69 4.80
N ILE A 95 31.84 8.59 4.70
CA ILE A 95 32.11 7.69 5.84
C ILE A 95 32.83 8.43 6.97
N ARG A 96 33.86 9.23 6.66
CA ARG A 96 34.60 10.04 7.66
C ARG A 96 33.71 11.10 8.34
N ARG A 97 32.76 11.70 7.62
CA ARG A 97 31.79 12.65 8.17
C ARG A 97 30.81 11.99 9.13
N LEU A 98 30.36 10.76 8.81
CA LEU A 98 29.53 9.95 9.70
C LEU A 98 30.30 9.61 10.98
N GLU A 99 31.54 9.15 10.87
CA GLU A 99 32.43 8.87 12.02
C GLU A 99 32.60 10.08 12.93
N ALA A 100 32.93 11.24 12.37
CA ALA A 100 33.13 12.48 13.14
C ALA A 100 31.85 12.92 13.88
N THR A 101 30.68 12.65 13.32
CA THR A 101 29.39 13.04 13.91
C THR A 101 28.97 12.09 15.02
N VAL A 102 29.10 10.79 14.81
CA VAL A 102 28.89 9.79 15.87
C VAL A 102 29.83 10.07 17.06
N ALA A 103 31.07 10.48 16.80
CA ALA A 103 32.01 10.91 17.84
C ALA A 103 31.57 12.19 18.58
N LYS A 104 30.98 13.18 17.89
CA LYS A 104 30.42 14.40 18.51
C LYS A 104 29.21 14.10 19.38
N ILE A 105 28.30 13.24 18.93
CA ILE A 105 27.13 12.81 19.71
C ILE A 105 27.59 12.10 20.98
N ARG A 106 28.59 11.22 20.87
CA ARG A 106 29.23 10.57 22.01
C ARG A 106 29.82 11.58 23.00
N GLN A 107 30.58 12.56 22.54
CA GLN A 107 31.13 13.61 23.42
C GLN A 107 30.03 14.42 24.13
N ARG A 108 28.91 14.70 23.45
CA ARG A 108 27.76 15.39 24.06
C ARG A 108 27.11 14.53 25.15
N ILE A 109 26.92 13.23 24.90
CA ILE A 109 26.39 12.27 25.88
C ILE A 109 27.34 12.15 27.08
N ASP A 110 28.64 12.05 26.86
CA ASP A 110 29.66 11.98 27.93
C ASP A 110 29.72 13.26 28.76
N LYS A 111 29.58 14.44 28.13
CA LYS A 111 29.59 15.75 28.79
C LYS A 111 28.33 16.00 29.61
N VAL A 112 27.18 15.50 29.14
CA VAL A 112 25.90 15.52 29.88
C VAL A 112 25.94 14.53 31.05
N THR A 113 26.55 13.35 30.86
CA THR A 113 26.72 12.35 31.92
C THR A 113 27.67 12.84 33.03
N LYS A 114 28.75 13.57 32.69
CA LYS A 114 29.75 14.03 33.68
C LYS A 114 29.31 15.25 34.52
N ARG A 115 28.30 16.02 34.11
CA ARG A 115 27.72 17.09 34.93
C ARG A 115 26.62 16.48 35.82
N HIS A 116 26.89 16.38 37.12
CA HIS A 116 25.96 15.90 38.14
C HIS A 116 24.65 16.74 38.19
N GLU A 117 23.68 16.41 37.35
CA GLU A 117 22.26 16.79 37.53
C GLU A 117 21.36 15.56 37.31
N ILE A 118 21.72 14.44 37.94
CA ILE A 118 20.99 13.16 37.89
C ILE A 118 19.56 13.29 38.48
N VAL A 119 19.26 14.36 39.23
CA VAL A 119 17.93 14.54 39.84
C VAL A 119 17.00 15.44 39.01
N LYS A 120 17.50 16.23 38.05
CA LYS A 120 16.64 17.10 37.21
C LYS A 120 16.32 16.52 35.84
N PHE A 121 17.04 15.48 35.41
CA PHE A 121 16.71 14.76 34.17
C PHE A 121 15.39 13.96 34.30
N PHE A 122 14.98 13.60 35.53
CA PHE A 122 13.81 12.74 35.76
C PHE A 122 12.53 13.49 36.17
N ALA A 123 12.44 14.80 35.92
CA ALA A 123 11.23 15.57 36.12
C ALA A 123 10.80 16.28 34.82
N ALA A 124 9.92 15.61 34.08
CA ALA A 124 8.98 16.12 33.08
C ALA A 124 9.48 16.96 31.87
N SER A 125 8.95 16.58 30.70
CA SER A 125 8.69 17.40 29.51
C SER A 125 9.86 17.93 28.67
N ASN A 126 11.10 18.03 29.15
CA ASN A 126 12.17 18.71 28.39
C ASN A 126 13.10 17.79 27.57
N ASP A 127 12.93 16.46 27.63
CA ASP A 127 13.82 15.49 26.98
C ASP A 127 13.33 14.92 25.64
N LYS A 128 12.02 14.98 25.34
CA LYS A 128 11.53 14.64 23.98
C LYS A 128 12.18 15.50 22.92
N GLY A 129 12.40 16.79 23.18
CA GLY A 129 13.01 17.72 22.23
C GLY A 129 14.48 17.45 21.91
N LYS A 130 15.26 16.92 22.86
CA LYS A 130 16.68 16.60 22.66
C LYS A 130 16.87 15.24 22.01
N ILE A 131 16.07 14.24 22.39
CA ILE A 131 16.06 12.92 21.73
C ILE A 131 15.50 13.04 20.31
N ALA A 132 14.42 13.81 20.12
CA ALA A 132 13.94 14.19 18.79
C ALA A 132 14.99 15.00 18.02
N GLY A 133 15.76 15.86 18.70
CA GLY A 133 16.89 16.59 18.10
C GLY A 133 18.01 15.66 17.63
N TRP A 134 18.41 14.66 18.42
CA TRP A 134 19.39 13.66 18.01
C TRP A 134 18.85 12.72 16.91
N ARG A 135 17.58 12.36 16.99
CA ARG A 135 16.86 11.63 15.94
C ARG A 135 16.79 12.44 14.65
N SER A 136 16.54 13.75 14.75
CA SER A 136 16.53 14.67 13.60
C SER A 136 17.91 14.83 13.01
N GLU A 137 18.95 15.05 13.83
CA GLU A 137 20.35 15.14 13.38
C GLU A 137 20.80 13.81 12.72
N LEU A 138 20.43 12.64 13.27
CA LEU A 138 20.70 11.33 12.68
C LEU A 138 19.91 11.10 11.39
N ASN A 139 18.64 11.50 11.33
CA ASN A 139 17.79 11.38 10.14
C ASN A 139 18.23 12.32 9.01
N GLU A 140 18.64 13.54 9.34
CA GLU A 140 19.16 14.53 8.41
C GLU A 140 20.51 14.06 7.83
N ILE A 141 21.36 13.49 8.67
CA ILE A 141 22.63 12.90 8.21
C ILE A 141 22.39 11.60 7.45
N LEU A 142 21.40 10.79 7.82
CA LEU A 142 20.96 9.66 7.00
C LEU A 142 20.46 10.15 5.65
N GLN A 143 19.73 11.25 5.58
CA GLN A 143 19.33 11.86 4.31
C GLN A 143 20.53 12.36 3.50
N VAL A 144 21.53 13.01 4.11
CA VAL A 144 22.74 13.48 3.43
C VAL A 144 23.64 12.31 3.00
N PHE A 145 23.86 11.33 3.87
CA PHE A 145 24.61 10.11 3.58
C PHE A 145 23.91 9.27 2.52
N ASN A 146 22.58 9.12 2.59
CA ASN A 146 21.78 8.50 1.55
C ASN A 146 21.86 9.28 0.25
N SER A 147 21.82 10.61 0.29
CA SER A 147 21.95 11.44 -0.92
C SER A 147 23.33 11.27 -1.57
N GLU A 148 24.41 11.25 -0.78
CA GLU A 148 25.78 11.05 -1.27
C GLU A 148 26.07 9.62 -1.74
N LEU A 149 25.46 8.58 -1.11
CA LEU A 149 25.47 7.20 -1.61
C LEU A 149 24.64 7.05 -2.89
N ILE A 150 23.45 7.67 -2.96
CA ILE A 150 22.57 7.66 -4.12
C ILE A 150 23.25 8.31 -5.32
N LEU A 151 23.94 9.44 -5.10
CA LEU A 151 24.63 10.17 -6.16
C LEU A 151 25.86 9.43 -6.71
N ASN A 152 26.48 8.52 -5.95
CA ASN A 152 27.77 7.93 -6.32
C ASN A 152 27.80 6.39 -6.47
N THR A 153 26.84 5.65 -5.91
CA THR A 153 26.76 4.18 -6.02
C THR A 153 25.40 3.66 -6.51
N ASN A 154 24.43 4.55 -6.74
CA ASN A 154 23.12 4.23 -7.33
C ASN A 154 22.33 3.13 -6.59
N THR A 155 22.33 3.16 -5.24
CA THR A 155 21.59 2.21 -4.38
C THR A 155 20.96 2.94 -3.18
N LYS A 156 19.68 2.68 -2.84
CA LYS A 156 18.98 3.27 -1.67
C LYS A 156 18.87 2.29 -0.49
N VAL A 157 18.78 2.84 0.72
CA VAL A 157 18.62 2.12 2.01
C VAL A 157 17.28 1.38 2.16
N SER A 158 16.32 1.53 1.24
CA SER A 158 14.94 1.02 1.35
C SER A 158 14.80 -0.51 1.41
N ASP A 159 15.85 -1.28 1.12
CA ASP A 159 15.81 -2.75 1.16
C ASP A 159 16.11 -3.34 2.56
N THR A 160 16.32 -2.48 3.56
CA THR A 160 16.60 -2.84 4.97
C THR A 160 15.38 -3.36 5.75
N HIS A 161 14.16 -3.27 5.19
CA HIS A 161 12.90 -3.55 5.89
C HIS A 161 12.76 -5.02 6.36
N GLN A 162 13.41 -5.97 5.69
CA GLN A 162 13.33 -7.40 6.00
C GLN A 162 14.08 -7.81 7.28
N VAL A 163 15.13 -7.07 7.66
CA VAL A 163 15.85 -7.31 8.93
C VAL A 163 15.09 -6.68 10.10
N VAL A 164 14.49 -5.50 9.88
CA VAL A 164 13.63 -4.78 10.83
C VAL A 164 12.39 -5.60 11.20
N LEU A 165 11.75 -6.26 10.22
CA LEU A 165 10.61 -7.16 10.45
C LEU A 165 10.96 -8.37 11.33
N LYS A 166 12.12 -9.00 11.08
CA LYS A 166 12.61 -10.13 11.89
C LYS A 166 12.97 -9.74 13.32
N ILE A 167 13.41 -8.50 13.53
CA ILE A 167 13.67 -7.92 14.84
C ILE A 167 12.35 -7.68 15.59
N HIS A 168 11.31 -7.17 14.90
CA HIS A 168 9.98 -6.98 15.47
C HIS A 168 9.35 -8.31 15.92
N GLU A 169 9.52 -9.38 15.13
CA GLU A 169 9.10 -10.74 15.50
C GLU A 169 9.87 -11.32 16.70
N ALA A 170 11.17 -11.06 16.79
CA ALA A 170 12.00 -11.52 17.92
C ALA A 170 11.68 -10.79 19.23
N ILE A 171 11.22 -9.53 19.15
CA ILE A 171 10.82 -8.69 20.30
C ILE A 171 9.37 -8.99 20.73
N GLY A 172 8.47 -9.29 19.79
CA GLY A 172 7.05 -9.53 20.05
C GLY A 172 6.71 -10.91 20.62
N GLY A 173 7.68 -11.84 20.67
CA GLY A 173 7.47 -13.21 21.12
C GLY A 173 8.39 -13.60 22.26
N GLN A 174 8.04 -13.26 23.51
CA GLN A 174 8.69 -13.89 24.67
C GLN A 174 7.70 -14.30 25.77
N ASN A 175 7.51 -15.62 25.86
CA ASN A 175 7.75 -16.34 27.11
C ASN A 175 9.06 -17.13 26.90
N LEU A 176 10.13 -16.73 27.58
CA LEU A 176 11.44 -17.39 27.50
C LEU A 176 11.57 -18.49 28.55
N ALA A 177 12.03 -19.66 28.10
CA ALA A 177 12.89 -20.53 28.90
C ALA A 177 14.14 -20.85 28.06
N TYR A 178 15.30 -20.40 28.54
CA TYR A 178 16.59 -20.57 27.88
C TYR A 178 17.11 -22.00 28.04
N THR A 179 17.57 -22.64 26.95
CA THR A 179 18.90 -23.29 26.86
C THR A 179 19.27 -23.71 25.42
N ARG A 180 20.46 -23.23 25.00
CA ARG A 180 21.39 -23.69 23.94
C ARG A 180 20.90 -24.85 23.06
N PRO A 181 20.54 -24.58 21.79
CA PRO A 181 21.59 -24.39 20.77
C PRO A 181 21.25 -23.24 19.81
N THR A 182 21.46 -22.01 20.27
CA THR A 182 21.28 -20.74 19.55
C THR A 182 22.37 -20.49 18.47
N LEU A 183 23.28 -21.44 18.22
CA LEU A 183 24.32 -21.35 17.18
C LEU A 183 23.90 -21.97 15.83
N CYS A 184 22.86 -22.80 15.77
CA CYS A 184 22.42 -23.47 14.53
C CYS A 184 21.45 -22.63 13.67
N ARG A 185 20.87 -21.54 14.20
CA ARG A 185 19.94 -20.69 13.43
C ARG A 185 20.61 -19.54 12.65
N ALA A 186 21.82 -19.12 13.04
CA ALA A 186 22.57 -18.10 12.28
C ALA A 186 23.26 -18.66 11.02
N LYS A 187 23.42 -19.99 10.90
CA LYS A 187 24.00 -20.65 9.70
C LYS A 187 22.99 -20.86 8.55
N ARG A 188 21.72 -20.50 8.70
CA ARG A 188 20.66 -20.68 7.67
C ARG A 188 20.65 -19.60 6.57
N ALA A 189 21.56 -18.62 6.57
CA ALA A 189 21.59 -17.56 5.56
C ALA A 189 22.48 -17.88 4.33
N PHE A 190 23.06 -19.07 4.22
CA PHE A 190 23.96 -19.43 3.12
C PHE A 190 23.58 -20.76 2.45
N SER A 191 23.18 -20.62 1.19
CA SER A 191 22.94 -21.60 0.10
C SER A 191 21.72 -22.54 0.14
N HIS A 192 21.11 -22.68 -1.05
CA HIS A 192 19.90 -23.42 -1.39
C HIS A 192 20.28 -24.85 -1.82
N SER A 193 20.14 -25.85 -0.94
CA SER A 193 19.77 -27.22 -1.31
C SER A 193 19.49 -28.04 -0.05
N THR A 194 18.40 -28.82 -0.09
CA THR A 194 17.93 -29.79 0.92
C THR A 194 16.90 -29.28 1.97
N LEU A 195 15.73 -29.92 1.94
CA LEU A 195 14.68 -30.08 2.98
C LEU A 195 13.40 -29.23 2.88
N GLN A 196 12.50 -29.73 2.01
CA GLN A 196 11.11 -30.01 2.36
C GLN A 196 10.97 -30.65 3.76
N ARG A 197 9.81 -30.38 4.38
CA ARG A 197 9.24 -30.93 5.64
C ARG A 197 9.54 -30.11 6.90
N LEU A 198 8.60 -29.22 7.27
CA LEU A 198 7.92 -29.21 8.58
C LEU A 198 6.98 -27.99 8.70
N ASN A 199 5.67 -28.26 8.77
CA ASN A 199 4.55 -27.35 9.05
C ASN A 199 4.68 -26.74 10.45
N VAL A 200 4.59 -25.39 10.59
CA VAL A 200 3.76 -24.67 11.61
C VAL A 200 3.55 -23.22 11.13
N ASN A 201 2.29 -22.78 11.10
CA ASN A 201 1.81 -21.42 10.77
C ASN A 201 1.97 -20.45 11.96
N VAL A 202 2.61 -19.29 11.74
CA VAL A 202 2.36 -18.03 12.46
C VAL A 202 2.51 -16.89 11.44
N ARG A 203 1.47 -16.06 11.27
CA ARG A 203 1.37 -15.04 10.21
C ARG A 203 1.42 -13.61 10.78
N PRO A 204 2.24 -12.70 10.23
CA PRO A 204 2.09 -11.25 10.43
C PRO A 204 0.92 -10.71 9.57
N SER A 205 0.12 -9.82 10.13
CA SER A 205 -1.06 -9.24 9.48
C SER A 205 -0.70 -8.09 8.53
N ASN A 206 -0.51 -8.40 7.24
CA ASN A 206 -0.52 -7.41 6.14
C ASN A 206 -1.95 -7.29 5.59
N VAL A 207 -2.78 -6.46 6.20
CA VAL A 207 -4.16 -6.22 5.73
C VAL A 207 -4.14 -5.15 4.65
N ARG A 208 -4.49 -5.51 3.41
CA ARG A 208 -4.79 -4.56 2.33
C ARG A 208 -6.20 -4.01 2.56
N TYR A 209 -6.34 -2.73 2.87
CA TYR A 209 -7.65 -2.10 3.07
C TYR A 209 -8.20 -1.61 1.71
N PRO A 210 -9.37 -2.09 1.24
CA PRO A 210 -9.99 -1.70 -0.03
C PRO A 210 -10.63 -0.28 -0.02
N ASN A 211 -10.09 0.66 0.76
CA ASN A 211 -10.84 1.81 1.26
C ASN A 211 -10.89 3.03 0.33
N GLU A 212 -10.45 2.94 -0.94
CA GLU A 212 -10.51 4.05 -1.91
C GLU A 212 -10.77 3.51 -3.31
N THR A 213 -12.04 3.48 -3.74
CA THR A 213 -12.39 3.06 -5.11
C THR A 213 -13.10 4.18 -5.86
N SER A 214 -12.41 4.73 -6.86
CA SER A 214 -12.99 5.66 -7.82
C SER A 214 -13.46 4.90 -9.08
N LEU A 215 -14.78 4.68 -9.26
CA LEU A 215 -15.36 3.62 -10.11
C LEU A 215 -14.89 2.22 -9.63
N PRO A 216 -15.45 1.06 -10.04
CA PRO A 216 -14.94 -0.21 -9.53
C PRO A 216 -13.53 -0.44 -10.09
N ARG A 217 -12.52 0.17 -9.46
CA ARG A 217 -11.14 -0.27 -9.53
C ARG A 217 -11.18 -1.69 -8.98
N ALA A 218 -11.21 -2.65 -9.89
CA ALA A 218 -11.20 -4.07 -9.55
C ALA A 218 -9.86 -4.50 -8.91
N VAL A 219 -8.85 -3.62 -8.90
CA VAL A 219 -7.54 -3.78 -8.25
C VAL A 219 -7.33 -2.62 -7.26
N PRO A 220 -7.43 -2.86 -5.94
CA PRO A 220 -7.04 -1.89 -4.93
C PRO A 220 -5.53 -1.68 -4.90
N THR A 221 -5.08 -0.43 -4.71
CA THR A 221 -3.67 -0.11 -4.42
C THR A 221 -3.47 0.17 -2.94
N LEU A 222 -2.27 -0.10 -2.42
CA LEU A 222 -1.92 0.29 -1.05
C LEU A 222 -1.95 1.82 -0.90
N ARG A 223 -2.47 2.31 0.24
CA ARG A 223 -2.45 3.73 0.61
C ARG A 223 -1.03 4.27 0.79
N ALA A 224 -0.17 3.49 1.43
CA ALA A 224 1.25 3.72 1.54
C ALA A 224 1.97 2.58 0.82
N GLY A 225 2.58 2.85 -0.31
CA GLY A 225 3.14 1.81 -1.15
C GLY A 225 3.94 2.34 -2.33
N LEU A 226 4.70 1.46 -2.95
CA LEU A 226 5.42 1.72 -4.18
C LEU A 226 4.64 1.03 -5.30
N ALA A 227 3.56 1.65 -5.78
CA ALA A 227 2.73 1.03 -6.81
C ALA A 227 3.54 0.79 -8.10
N ASP A 228 3.33 -0.38 -8.70
CA ASP A 228 3.93 -0.77 -9.98
C ASP A 228 2.95 -0.54 -11.13
N ILE A 229 3.48 -0.57 -12.36
CA ILE A 229 2.66 -0.59 -13.57
C ILE A 229 2.60 -2.03 -14.08
N VAL A 230 1.38 -2.55 -14.23
CA VAL A 230 1.09 -3.81 -14.90
C VAL A 230 0.27 -3.51 -16.14
N ASP A 231 0.84 -3.74 -17.31
CA ASP A 231 0.21 -3.52 -18.60
C ASP A 231 -0.13 -4.85 -19.26
N PHE A 232 -1.42 -5.04 -19.59
CA PHE A 232 -1.88 -6.17 -20.40
C PHE A 232 -1.90 -5.75 -21.87
N GLY A 233 -0.70 -5.61 -22.44
CA GLY A 233 -0.44 -5.09 -23.78
C GLY A 233 -0.90 -6.01 -24.91
N GLN A 234 -0.43 -5.77 -26.15
CA GLN A 234 -0.85 -6.55 -27.32
C GLN A 234 -0.25 -7.96 -27.38
N ASP A 235 1.00 -8.11 -26.96
CA ASP A 235 1.78 -9.35 -27.14
C ASP A 235 2.08 -10.10 -25.82
N GLY A 236 1.60 -9.57 -24.70
CA GLY A 236 1.71 -10.19 -23.39
C GLY A 236 1.52 -9.19 -22.25
N VAL A 237 1.81 -9.63 -21.04
CA VAL A 237 1.81 -8.77 -19.85
C VAL A 237 3.21 -8.17 -19.68
N VAL A 238 3.29 -6.84 -19.68
CA VAL A 238 4.52 -6.09 -19.43
C VAL A 238 4.43 -5.47 -18.04
N ILE A 239 5.47 -5.63 -17.25
CA ILE A 239 5.56 -5.06 -15.91
C ILE A 239 6.67 -4.01 -15.91
N LEU A 240 6.35 -2.83 -15.40
CA LEU A 240 7.32 -1.82 -15.04
C LEU A 240 7.30 -1.70 -13.52
N ARG A 241 8.29 -2.35 -12.90
CA ARG A 241 8.47 -2.36 -11.45
C ARG A 241 8.95 -1.00 -10.98
N ASN A 242 8.34 -0.48 -9.93
CA ASN A 242 8.78 0.74 -9.28
C ASN A 242 10.12 0.48 -8.56
N GLY A 243 11.18 1.18 -8.99
CA GLY A 243 12.55 1.01 -8.54
C GLY A 243 13.49 2.08 -9.13
N PHE A 244 14.78 2.04 -8.78
CA PHE A 244 15.74 3.08 -9.22
C PHE A 244 16.17 2.96 -10.68
N ASN A 245 16.20 1.74 -11.21
CA ASN A 245 16.42 1.48 -12.62
C ASN A 245 15.11 1.01 -13.22
N VAL A 246 14.24 1.96 -13.56
CA VAL A 246 12.93 1.68 -14.15
C VAL A 246 13.15 1.07 -15.54
N GLN A 247 12.92 -0.24 -15.65
CA GLN A 247 12.90 -0.97 -16.91
C GLN A 247 11.65 -1.82 -16.94
N SER A 248 10.93 -1.75 -18.05
CA SER A 248 9.85 -2.69 -18.29
C SER A 248 10.42 -4.05 -18.69
N PHE A 249 9.69 -5.12 -18.37
CA PHE A 249 10.01 -6.45 -18.86
C PHE A 249 8.72 -7.19 -19.21
N LEU A 250 8.81 -8.05 -20.22
CA LEU A 250 7.73 -8.95 -20.60
C LEU A 250 7.64 -10.08 -19.56
N ALA A 251 6.60 -10.05 -18.73
CA ALA A 251 6.39 -11.01 -17.65
C ALA A 251 5.88 -12.35 -18.20
N ILE A 252 4.86 -12.32 -19.07
CA ILE A 252 4.30 -13.50 -19.73
C ILE A 252 3.80 -13.17 -21.14
N LYS A 253 3.86 -14.16 -22.04
CA LYS A 253 3.28 -14.09 -23.40
C LYS A 253 1.88 -14.72 -23.40
N ASP A 254 0.99 -14.13 -22.63
CA ASP A 254 -0.41 -14.55 -22.47
C ASP A 254 -1.24 -13.33 -22.01
N TYR A 255 -2.54 -13.50 -21.79
CA TYR A 255 -3.47 -12.45 -21.32
C TYR A 255 -3.54 -11.19 -22.20
N SER A 256 -3.23 -11.34 -23.48
CA SER A 256 -3.10 -10.25 -24.45
C SER A 256 -3.84 -10.53 -25.74
N TYR A 257 -3.99 -9.49 -26.56
CA TYR A 257 -4.76 -9.58 -27.80
C TYR A 257 -4.16 -10.58 -28.80
N ASN A 258 -2.84 -10.55 -29.01
CA ASN A 258 -2.09 -11.40 -29.93
C ASN A 258 -1.56 -12.68 -29.27
N ALA A 259 -1.40 -12.71 -27.94
CA ALA A 259 -0.96 -13.89 -27.19
C ALA A 259 -1.92 -14.20 -26.02
N GLY A 260 -2.67 -15.29 -26.13
CA GLY A 260 -3.75 -15.65 -25.19
C GLY A 260 -5.15 -15.37 -25.73
N GLY A 261 -5.29 -14.45 -26.68
CA GLY A 261 -6.56 -14.16 -27.35
C GLY A 261 -7.52 -13.33 -26.51
N SER A 262 -7.01 -12.57 -25.54
CA SER A 262 -7.83 -11.78 -24.62
C SER A 262 -8.54 -10.63 -25.34
N ARG A 263 -9.79 -10.36 -24.95
CA ARG A 263 -10.65 -9.32 -25.51
C ARG A 263 -11.29 -8.51 -24.38
N ILE A 264 -11.31 -7.19 -24.50
CA ILE A 264 -11.81 -6.31 -23.42
C ILE A 264 -13.33 -6.39 -23.25
N GLU A 265 -14.01 -6.78 -24.33
CA GLU A 265 -15.44 -6.96 -24.44
C GLU A 265 -15.93 -8.30 -23.86
N GLU A 266 -15.05 -9.29 -23.70
CA GLU A 266 -15.39 -10.65 -23.27
C GLU A 266 -14.72 -11.00 -21.93
N HIS A 267 -13.46 -10.60 -21.76
CA HIS A 267 -12.58 -11.05 -20.67
C HIS A 267 -12.25 -9.93 -19.68
N VAL A 268 -12.00 -10.33 -18.44
CA VAL A 268 -11.56 -9.42 -17.36
C VAL A 268 -10.16 -9.84 -16.91
N ARG A 269 -9.24 -8.88 -16.83
CA ARG A 269 -7.84 -9.11 -16.44
C ARG A 269 -7.51 -8.27 -15.22
N LEU A 270 -7.01 -8.90 -14.16
CA LEU A 270 -6.75 -8.31 -12.86
C LEU A 270 -5.40 -8.77 -12.32
N VAL A 271 -4.96 -8.09 -11.26
CA VAL A 271 -3.91 -8.58 -10.37
C VAL A 271 -4.45 -8.71 -8.96
N GLY A 272 -3.97 -9.70 -8.23
CA GLY A 272 -4.36 -9.92 -6.84
C GLY A 272 -3.65 -11.11 -6.22
N ASP A 273 -3.36 -11.03 -4.93
CA ASP A 273 -2.78 -12.12 -4.15
C ASP A 273 -3.79 -13.28 -4.03
N VAL A 274 -3.59 -14.34 -4.81
CA VAL A 274 -4.40 -15.57 -4.77
C VAL A 274 -3.63 -16.76 -4.18
N THR A 275 -2.35 -16.60 -3.84
CA THR A 275 -1.55 -17.62 -3.15
C THR A 275 -1.61 -17.45 -1.63
N GLY A 276 -1.70 -16.22 -1.16
CA GLY A 276 -1.62 -15.76 0.22
C GLY A 276 -0.20 -15.45 0.70
N ASP A 277 0.72 -15.15 -0.22
CA ASP A 277 2.13 -14.82 0.09
C ASP A 277 2.41 -13.31 0.13
N GLY A 278 1.40 -12.47 -0.13
CA GLY A 278 1.47 -11.02 -0.15
C GLY A 278 1.87 -10.42 -1.51
N ALA A 279 2.30 -11.24 -2.48
CA ALA A 279 2.59 -10.82 -3.84
C ALA A 279 1.33 -10.94 -4.70
N ASP A 280 1.12 -9.99 -5.61
CA ASP A 280 0.00 -10.08 -6.54
C ASP A 280 0.33 -11.03 -7.70
N ASP A 281 -0.62 -11.90 -7.98
CA ASP A 281 -0.61 -12.81 -9.12
C ASP A 281 -1.39 -12.19 -10.29
N LEU A 282 -1.15 -12.69 -11.51
CA LEU A 282 -1.90 -12.28 -12.70
C LEU A 282 -3.10 -13.22 -12.90
N VAL A 283 -4.29 -12.64 -13.03
CA VAL A 283 -5.56 -13.39 -13.14
C VAL A 283 -6.36 -12.92 -14.34
N GLU A 284 -6.81 -13.86 -15.18
CA GLU A 284 -7.77 -13.61 -16.25
C GLU A 284 -9.05 -14.42 -16.06
N PHE A 285 -10.19 -13.77 -16.20
CA PHE A 285 -11.49 -14.39 -16.44
C PHE A 285 -11.68 -14.54 -17.95
N GLY A 286 -11.17 -15.63 -18.50
CA GLY A 286 -11.10 -15.88 -19.94
C GLY A 286 -12.32 -16.64 -20.48
N GLU A 287 -12.13 -17.35 -21.59
CA GLU A 287 -13.18 -18.12 -22.25
C GLU A 287 -13.63 -19.34 -21.41
N ALA A 288 -12.69 -20.23 -21.13
CA ALA A 288 -12.93 -21.51 -20.46
C ALA A 288 -13.00 -21.43 -18.93
N GLY A 289 -12.83 -20.24 -18.35
CA GLY A 289 -12.91 -19.99 -16.91
C GLY A 289 -11.80 -19.07 -16.40
N VAL A 290 -11.37 -19.28 -15.16
CA VAL A 290 -10.36 -18.45 -14.50
C VAL A 290 -8.96 -19.02 -14.69
N LEU A 291 -8.09 -18.22 -15.28
CA LEU A 291 -6.68 -18.49 -15.52
C LEU A 291 -5.82 -17.71 -14.51
N VAL A 292 -4.78 -18.35 -13.97
CA VAL A 292 -3.84 -17.75 -13.02
C VAL A 292 -2.40 -18.01 -13.45
N SER A 293 -1.58 -16.96 -13.36
CA SER A 293 -0.12 -17.02 -13.42
C SER A 293 0.43 -16.47 -12.11
N THR A 294 0.98 -17.36 -11.29
CA THR A 294 1.44 -17.00 -9.94
C THR A 294 2.77 -16.27 -9.97
N ASN A 295 2.94 -15.30 -9.09
CA ASN A 295 4.18 -14.56 -8.90
C ASN A 295 5.20 -15.44 -8.16
N ASN A 296 6.41 -15.57 -8.70
CA ASN A 296 7.44 -16.42 -8.10
C ASN A 296 8.32 -15.66 -7.07
N GLY A 297 8.09 -14.34 -6.89
CA GLY A 297 8.80 -13.50 -5.94
C GLY A 297 10.14 -12.93 -6.45
N ASP A 298 10.48 -13.19 -7.71
CA ASP A 298 11.75 -12.81 -8.36
C ASP A 298 11.54 -12.06 -9.70
N ASN A 299 10.43 -11.32 -9.81
CA ASN A 299 9.96 -10.67 -11.04
C ASN A 299 9.63 -11.66 -12.18
N THR A 300 9.51 -12.96 -11.89
CA THR A 300 8.99 -13.94 -12.85
C THR A 300 7.62 -14.44 -12.44
N PHE A 301 6.87 -14.91 -13.44
CA PHE A 301 5.51 -15.41 -13.28
C PHE A 301 5.41 -16.81 -13.88
N THR A 302 4.55 -17.63 -13.31
CA THR A 302 4.40 -19.03 -13.74
C THR A 302 3.83 -19.10 -15.16
N SER A 303 4.53 -19.80 -16.05
CA SER A 303 4.12 -20.06 -17.43
C SER A 303 4.30 -21.57 -17.76
N PRO A 304 3.36 -22.23 -18.46
CA PRO A 304 2.11 -21.68 -18.99
C PRO A 304 1.11 -21.30 -17.89
N VAL A 305 0.16 -20.43 -18.22
CA VAL A 305 -0.94 -20.04 -17.32
C VAL A 305 -1.79 -21.27 -16.95
N LYS A 306 -2.36 -21.28 -15.74
CA LYS A 306 -3.12 -22.42 -15.22
C LYS A 306 -4.60 -22.09 -15.15
N LEU A 307 -5.44 -22.94 -15.75
CA LEU A 307 -6.89 -22.93 -15.53
C LEU A 307 -7.19 -23.47 -14.13
N VAL A 308 -7.58 -22.59 -13.21
CA VAL A 308 -7.81 -22.93 -11.80
C VAL A 308 -9.29 -23.15 -11.47
N LEU A 309 -10.21 -22.65 -12.30
CA LEU A 309 -11.65 -22.80 -12.11
C LEU A 309 -12.38 -22.76 -13.45
N LYS A 310 -13.30 -23.71 -13.70
CA LYS A 310 -14.14 -23.78 -14.90
C LYS A 310 -15.49 -23.08 -14.69
N ASP A 311 -15.44 -21.82 -14.32
CA ASP A 311 -16.58 -20.91 -14.17
C ASP A 311 -16.05 -19.47 -14.28
N PHE A 312 -16.92 -18.46 -14.17
CA PHE A 312 -16.60 -17.03 -14.34
C PHE A 312 -16.03 -16.66 -15.71
N GLY A 313 -16.02 -17.60 -16.66
CA GLY A 313 -15.56 -17.40 -18.03
C GLY A 313 -16.69 -17.06 -18.99
N TYR A 314 -16.34 -16.63 -20.20
CA TYR A 314 -17.31 -16.24 -21.22
C TYR A 314 -18.17 -17.44 -21.67
N ASP A 315 -17.55 -18.54 -22.07
CA ASP A 315 -18.19 -19.84 -22.30
C ASP A 315 -18.48 -20.57 -20.98
N ALA A 316 -17.49 -20.63 -20.09
CA ALA A 316 -17.62 -21.33 -18.82
C ALA A 316 -18.42 -20.51 -17.79
N GLY A 317 -19.73 -20.70 -17.79
CA GLY A 317 -20.67 -20.02 -16.90
C GLY A 317 -21.42 -18.86 -17.55
N GLY A 318 -21.16 -18.54 -18.83
CA GLY A 318 -21.93 -17.55 -19.58
C GLY A 318 -21.71 -16.10 -19.11
N TRP A 319 -20.51 -15.76 -18.62
CA TRP A 319 -20.25 -14.44 -18.07
C TRP A 319 -20.05 -13.39 -19.17
N ARG A 320 -20.53 -12.17 -18.95
CA ARG A 320 -20.59 -11.10 -19.95
C ARG A 320 -20.15 -9.78 -19.33
N VAL A 321 -19.21 -9.07 -19.95
CA VAL A 321 -18.66 -7.81 -19.40
C VAL A 321 -19.74 -6.71 -19.35
N GLU A 322 -20.63 -6.72 -20.33
CA GLU A 322 -21.76 -5.79 -20.46
C GLU A 322 -22.93 -6.08 -19.50
N LYS A 323 -22.88 -7.17 -18.73
CA LYS A 323 -23.92 -7.54 -17.75
C LYS A 323 -23.39 -7.75 -16.33
N HIS A 324 -22.25 -8.41 -16.21
CA HIS A 324 -21.73 -8.99 -14.97
C HIS A 324 -20.44 -8.31 -14.54
N ILE A 325 -20.19 -8.30 -13.22
CA ILE A 325 -18.94 -7.78 -12.63
C ILE A 325 -18.19 -8.95 -12.01
N ARG A 326 -16.86 -9.00 -12.20
CA ARG A 326 -15.96 -10.02 -11.64
C ARG A 326 -14.81 -9.32 -10.94
N CYS A 327 -14.50 -9.74 -9.72
CA CYS A 327 -13.46 -9.12 -8.90
C CYS A 327 -12.79 -10.15 -7.98
N LEU A 328 -11.60 -9.76 -7.49
CA LEU A 328 -10.84 -10.48 -6.48
C LEU A 328 -10.93 -9.72 -5.16
N ALA A 329 -11.30 -10.40 -4.07
CA ALA A 329 -11.38 -9.78 -2.76
C ALA A 329 -11.20 -10.80 -1.63
N ASP A 330 -10.42 -10.45 -0.61
CA ASP A 330 -10.33 -11.24 0.62
C ASP A 330 -11.56 -11.00 1.52
N ILE A 331 -12.70 -11.54 1.11
CA ILE A 331 -13.97 -11.37 1.82
C ILE A 331 -14.02 -12.15 3.15
N ARG A 332 -13.11 -13.10 3.37
CA ARG A 332 -13.05 -13.89 4.61
C ARG A 332 -12.00 -13.36 5.60
N GLY A 333 -11.09 -12.49 5.18
CA GLY A 333 -9.97 -12.00 5.99
C GLY A 333 -8.91 -13.08 6.21
N VAL A 334 -8.69 -13.94 5.21
CA VAL A 334 -7.77 -15.10 5.28
C VAL A 334 -6.40 -14.82 4.63
N GLY A 335 -6.16 -13.57 4.23
CA GLY A 335 -4.92 -13.06 3.64
C GLY A 335 -4.73 -13.47 2.18
N ARG A 336 -5.80 -13.78 1.46
CA ARG A 336 -5.78 -14.13 0.03
C ARG A 336 -7.15 -13.85 -0.59
N SER A 337 -7.16 -13.54 -1.87
CA SER A 337 -8.38 -13.14 -2.57
C SER A 337 -9.24 -14.36 -2.92
N ASP A 338 -10.53 -14.24 -2.60
CA ASP A 338 -11.60 -15.07 -3.17
C ASP A 338 -12.03 -14.48 -4.51
N ILE A 339 -12.68 -15.29 -5.35
CA ILE A 339 -13.36 -14.77 -6.54
C ILE A 339 -14.78 -14.41 -6.14
N VAL A 340 -15.17 -13.16 -6.44
CA VAL A 340 -16.54 -12.65 -6.25
C VAL A 340 -17.05 -12.13 -7.58
N GLY A 341 -18.22 -12.60 -8.00
CA GLY A 341 -18.87 -12.13 -9.21
C GLY A 341 -20.34 -11.80 -9.01
N PHE A 342 -20.79 -10.71 -9.61
CA PHE A 342 -22.18 -10.28 -9.66
C PHE A 342 -22.77 -10.79 -10.98
N GLY A 343 -23.31 -12.00 -10.95
CA GLY A 343 -23.81 -12.72 -12.13
C GLY A 343 -25.30 -12.50 -12.37
N ASP A 344 -25.93 -13.44 -13.09
CA ASP A 344 -27.36 -13.37 -13.40
C ASP A 344 -28.23 -13.52 -12.13
N GLY A 345 -28.02 -14.61 -11.37
CA GLY A 345 -28.84 -14.96 -10.20
C GLY A 345 -28.50 -14.23 -8.90
N GLY A 346 -27.38 -13.49 -8.85
CA GLY A 346 -26.94 -12.77 -7.66
C GLY A 346 -25.42 -12.71 -7.51
N VAL A 347 -24.96 -12.66 -6.27
CA VAL A 347 -23.53 -12.71 -5.91
C VAL A 347 -23.07 -14.16 -5.87
N ILE A 348 -22.17 -14.52 -6.76
CA ILE A 348 -21.54 -15.84 -6.88
C ILE A 348 -20.12 -15.75 -6.34
N VAL A 349 -19.74 -16.71 -5.50
CA VAL A 349 -18.40 -16.75 -4.89
C VAL A 349 -17.74 -18.09 -5.15
N SER A 350 -16.42 -18.05 -5.40
CA SER A 350 -15.55 -19.21 -5.23
C SER A 350 -14.48 -18.89 -4.18
N LYS A 351 -14.46 -19.71 -3.12
CA LYS A 351 -13.50 -19.59 -2.03
C LYS A 351 -12.12 -20.08 -2.47
N ASN A 352 -11.09 -19.34 -2.11
CA ASN A 352 -9.70 -19.70 -2.31
C ASN A 352 -9.13 -20.45 -1.10
N ASP A 353 -8.71 -21.69 -1.25
CA ASP A 353 -8.11 -22.49 -0.17
C ASP A 353 -6.59 -22.33 -0.07
N GLY A 354 -6.00 -21.44 -0.87
CA GLY A 354 -4.57 -21.12 -0.90
C GLY A 354 -3.88 -21.70 -2.13
N ASN A 355 -2.73 -21.13 -2.48
CA ASN A 355 -1.94 -21.51 -3.67
C ASN A 355 -2.78 -21.56 -4.96
N ALA A 356 -3.65 -20.55 -5.16
CA ALA A 356 -4.56 -20.44 -6.30
C ALA A 356 -5.54 -21.62 -6.46
N LYS A 357 -5.86 -22.36 -5.38
CA LYS A 357 -6.86 -23.43 -5.40
C LYS A 357 -8.24 -22.89 -5.08
N PHE A 358 -9.12 -22.89 -6.07
CA PHE A 358 -10.49 -22.39 -5.95
C PHE A 358 -11.52 -23.51 -5.79
N ASN A 359 -12.47 -23.31 -4.89
CA ASN A 359 -13.56 -24.24 -4.61
C ASN A 359 -14.69 -24.11 -5.66
N PRO A 360 -15.59 -25.11 -5.74
CA PRO A 360 -16.81 -24.97 -6.55
C PRO A 360 -17.57 -23.68 -6.20
N VAL A 361 -18.16 -23.06 -7.22
CA VAL A 361 -18.92 -21.83 -7.05
C VAL A 361 -20.20 -22.08 -6.25
N TYR A 362 -20.66 -21.07 -5.52
CA TYR A 362 -21.96 -21.09 -4.87
C TYR A 362 -22.59 -19.69 -4.86
N LEU A 363 -23.91 -19.64 -4.74
CA LEU A 363 -24.66 -18.40 -4.56
C LEU A 363 -24.46 -17.88 -3.13
N ALA A 364 -23.70 -16.81 -2.98
CA ALA A 364 -23.41 -16.17 -1.70
C ALA A 364 -24.53 -15.22 -1.25
N LEU A 365 -25.29 -14.65 -2.19
CA LEU A 365 -26.48 -13.83 -1.94
C LEU A 365 -27.35 -13.75 -3.21
N GLY A 366 -28.66 -14.00 -3.07
CA GLY A 366 -29.66 -13.88 -4.14
C GLY A 366 -30.14 -12.46 -4.42
N ASP A 367 -29.20 -11.51 -4.55
CA ASP A 367 -29.44 -10.10 -4.90
C ASP A 367 -28.18 -9.54 -5.61
N PHE A 368 -28.17 -8.27 -6.01
CA PHE A 368 -27.09 -7.60 -6.76
C PHE A 368 -26.81 -8.19 -8.16
N GLY A 369 -27.61 -9.16 -8.60
CA GLY A 369 -27.52 -9.84 -9.89
C GLY A 369 -28.45 -9.28 -10.96
N TYR A 370 -28.22 -9.67 -12.21
CA TYR A 370 -28.98 -9.20 -13.37
C TYR A 370 -30.48 -9.49 -13.27
N HIS A 371 -30.87 -10.67 -12.77
CA HIS A 371 -32.27 -11.07 -12.59
C HIS A 371 -33.00 -10.23 -11.54
N ALA A 372 -32.27 -9.70 -10.54
CA ALA A 372 -32.80 -8.76 -9.56
C ALA A 372 -32.92 -7.32 -10.10
N GLY A 373 -32.59 -7.09 -11.38
CA GLY A 373 -32.71 -5.78 -12.04
C GLY A 373 -31.43 -4.95 -12.04
N TRP A 374 -30.31 -5.48 -11.55
CA TRP A 374 -29.03 -4.76 -11.57
C TRP A 374 -28.47 -4.68 -12.99
N ARG A 375 -27.87 -3.54 -13.34
CA ARG A 375 -27.52 -3.14 -14.71
C ARG A 375 -26.25 -2.30 -14.65
N VAL A 376 -25.22 -2.63 -15.43
CA VAL A 376 -23.93 -1.91 -15.37
C VAL A 376 -24.04 -0.47 -15.88
N GLU A 377 -24.98 -0.22 -16.79
CA GLU A 377 -25.27 1.08 -17.38
C GLU A 377 -26.14 1.99 -16.50
N ARG A 378 -26.64 1.48 -15.37
CA ARG A 378 -27.49 2.25 -14.43
C ARG A 378 -27.00 2.23 -12.98
N HIS A 379 -26.42 1.11 -12.55
CA HIS A 379 -26.17 0.76 -11.16
C HIS A 379 -24.69 0.49 -10.90
N LEU A 380 -24.21 0.85 -9.71
CA LEU A 380 -22.84 0.59 -9.28
C LEU A 380 -22.83 -0.46 -8.17
N ARG A 381 -21.80 -1.32 -8.15
CA ARG A 381 -21.59 -2.34 -7.12
C ARG A 381 -20.12 -2.31 -6.73
N PHE A 382 -19.88 -2.20 -5.43
CA PHE A 382 -18.55 -2.12 -4.83
C PHE A 382 -18.41 -3.13 -3.72
N ILE A 383 -17.16 -3.45 -3.39
CA ILE A 383 -16.77 -4.26 -2.24
C ILE A 383 -15.86 -3.40 -1.36
N GLY A 384 -16.21 -3.20 -0.10
CA GLY A 384 -15.47 -2.33 0.81
C GLY A 384 -15.89 -2.50 2.27
N VAL A 385 -15.00 -2.17 3.21
CA VAL A 385 -15.28 -2.32 4.65
C VAL A 385 -16.25 -1.24 5.09
N ALA A 386 -17.53 -1.55 5.28
CA ALA A 386 -18.53 -0.58 5.72
C ALA A 386 -18.95 -0.77 7.18
N THR A 387 -18.69 -1.95 7.75
CA THR A 387 -19.15 -2.34 9.09
C THR A 387 -18.00 -2.54 10.08
N GLU A 388 -18.35 -2.67 11.36
CA GLU A 388 -17.40 -2.97 12.46
C GLU A 388 -16.70 -4.33 12.32
N SER A 389 -17.16 -5.18 11.41
CA SER A 389 -16.57 -6.51 11.19
C SER A 389 -15.13 -6.45 10.69
N GLY A 390 -14.71 -5.33 10.09
CA GLY A 390 -13.42 -5.17 9.41
C GLY A 390 -13.29 -5.98 8.12
N ARG A 391 -14.35 -6.70 7.72
CA ARG A 391 -14.43 -7.44 6.47
C ARG A 391 -15.16 -6.62 5.41
N PRO A 392 -14.83 -6.80 4.13
CA PRO A 392 -15.46 -6.03 3.09
C PRO A 392 -16.90 -6.51 2.85
N ASP A 393 -17.83 -5.56 2.90
CA ASP A 393 -19.25 -5.70 2.61
C ASP A 393 -19.53 -5.38 1.13
N ILE A 394 -20.74 -5.66 0.65
CA ILE A 394 -21.20 -5.22 -0.67
C ILE A 394 -21.92 -3.88 -0.52
N ILE A 395 -21.54 -2.88 -1.30
CA ILE A 395 -22.23 -1.58 -1.39
C ILE A 395 -22.77 -1.43 -2.82
N GLY A 396 -24.08 -1.38 -2.99
CA GLY A 396 -24.72 -1.28 -4.30
C GLY A 396 -25.62 -0.05 -4.44
N PHE A 397 -25.38 0.77 -5.46
CA PHE A 397 -26.21 1.92 -5.81
C PHE A 397 -27.29 1.46 -6.79
N GLY A 398 -28.49 1.19 -6.27
CA GLY A 398 -29.63 0.71 -7.05
C GLY A 398 -30.45 1.84 -7.68
N ASP A 399 -31.71 1.55 -8.01
CA ASP A 399 -32.63 2.53 -8.59
C ASP A 399 -33.06 3.59 -7.56
N LYS A 400 -33.51 3.18 -6.37
CA LYS A 400 -34.10 4.08 -5.36
C LYS A 400 -33.28 4.24 -4.09
N SER A 401 -32.35 3.32 -3.85
CA SER A 401 -31.54 3.33 -2.64
C SER A 401 -30.15 2.77 -2.90
N VAL A 402 -29.19 3.24 -2.10
CA VAL A 402 -27.94 2.52 -1.87
C VAL A 402 -28.24 1.40 -0.87
N PHE A 403 -27.74 0.20 -1.18
CA PHE A 403 -27.92 -1.02 -0.40
C PHE A 403 -26.60 -1.51 0.15
N ILE A 404 -26.64 -2.13 1.33
CA ILE A 404 -25.54 -2.90 1.89
C ILE A 404 -25.92 -4.37 2.02
N GLY A 405 -25.11 -5.24 1.44
CA GLY A 405 -25.07 -6.67 1.75
C GLY A 405 -23.96 -6.91 2.77
N ARG A 406 -24.33 -7.06 4.05
CA ARG A 406 -23.34 -7.23 5.13
C ARG A 406 -22.65 -8.60 5.00
N ASN A 407 -21.33 -8.62 5.14
CA ASN A 407 -20.55 -9.86 5.06
C ASN A 407 -20.66 -10.67 6.35
N ASN A 408 -21.08 -11.93 6.24
CA ASN A 408 -21.23 -12.83 7.40
C ASN A 408 -19.89 -13.41 7.89
N GLY A 409 -18.81 -13.23 7.13
CA GLY A 409 -17.45 -13.70 7.43
C GLY A 409 -17.14 -15.12 6.96
N ASP A 410 -18.15 -15.88 6.53
CA ASP A 410 -18.00 -17.23 6.00
C ASP A 410 -18.01 -17.28 4.46
N GLY A 411 -17.95 -16.12 3.79
CA GLY A 411 -18.06 -15.98 2.34
C GLY A 411 -19.50 -15.88 1.83
N THR A 412 -20.48 -15.69 2.72
CA THR A 412 -21.87 -15.32 2.38
C THR A 412 -22.19 -13.90 2.83
N PHE A 413 -23.29 -13.33 2.32
CA PHE A 413 -23.76 -12.01 2.69
C PHE A 413 -25.19 -12.06 3.20
N ALA A 414 -25.51 -11.23 4.19
CA ALA A 414 -26.86 -11.03 4.68
C ALA A 414 -27.76 -10.38 3.60
N PRO A 415 -29.09 -10.52 3.68
CA PRO A 415 -30.02 -9.83 2.79
C PRO A 415 -29.74 -8.34 2.70
N ALA A 416 -29.82 -7.79 1.49
CA ALA A 416 -29.51 -6.39 1.21
C ALA A 416 -30.40 -5.44 2.02
N GLN A 417 -29.80 -4.45 2.69
CA GLN A 417 -30.50 -3.43 3.45
C GLN A 417 -30.34 -2.08 2.78
N ALA A 418 -31.43 -1.36 2.54
CA ALA A 418 -31.38 0.01 2.06
C ALA A 418 -30.85 0.96 3.14
N VAL A 419 -29.87 1.80 2.79
CA VAL A 419 -29.15 2.67 3.75
C VAL A 419 -29.13 4.14 3.38
N VAL A 420 -29.24 4.49 2.09
CA VAL A 420 -29.31 5.88 1.60
C VAL A 420 -30.37 5.96 0.50
N ASN A 421 -31.28 6.94 0.55
CA ASN A 421 -32.35 7.15 -0.44
C ASN A 421 -32.03 8.31 -1.39
N ASP A 422 -30.82 8.31 -1.93
CA ASP A 422 -30.27 9.30 -2.87
C ASP A 422 -29.05 8.64 -3.56
N LEU A 423 -28.32 9.37 -4.40
CA LEU A 423 -27.12 8.90 -5.10
C LEU A 423 -27.39 7.77 -6.12
N CYS A 424 -28.65 7.63 -6.51
CA CYS A 424 -29.18 6.49 -7.27
C CYS A 424 -29.85 6.93 -8.58
N TYR A 425 -30.15 5.95 -9.45
CA TYR A 425 -30.66 6.24 -10.79
C TYR A 425 -31.99 7.01 -10.76
N VAL A 426 -32.95 6.54 -9.96
CA VAL A 426 -34.24 7.20 -9.74
C VAL A 426 -34.16 8.18 -8.58
N ALA A 427 -33.65 7.76 -7.42
CA ALA A 427 -33.52 8.64 -6.26
C ALA A 427 -32.29 9.56 -6.40
N GLY A 428 -32.55 10.84 -6.66
CA GLY A 428 -31.53 11.86 -6.90
C GLY A 428 -31.14 12.05 -8.37
N GLY A 429 -31.60 11.18 -9.28
CA GLY A 429 -31.37 11.33 -10.72
C GLY A 429 -29.91 11.11 -11.16
N TRP A 430 -29.15 10.31 -10.43
CA TRP A 430 -27.74 10.06 -10.72
C TRP A 430 -27.59 9.18 -11.96
N ARG A 431 -26.53 9.41 -12.74
CA ARG A 431 -26.33 8.81 -14.07
C ARG A 431 -24.92 8.30 -14.17
N ILE A 432 -24.71 7.13 -14.77
CA ILE A 432 -23.36 6.54 -14.88
C ILE A 432 -22.48 7.42 -15.77
N GLU A 433 -23.05 7.93 -16.85
CA GLU A 433 -22.40 8.75 -17.87
C GLU A 433 -22.18 10.21 -17.47
N GLN A 434 -22.66 10.65 -16.30
CA GLN A 434 -22.54 12.06 -15.86
C GLN A 434 -22.01 12.19 -14.43
N HIS A 435 -22.44 11.29 -13.54
CA HIS A 435 -22.33 11.46 -12.10
C HIS A 435 -21.54 10.30 -11.47
N PRO A 436 -20.19 10.36 -11.49
CA PRO A 436 -19.37 9.33 -10.87
C PRO A 436 -19.57 9.33 -9.35
N ARG A 437 -19.64 8.12 -8.79
CA ARG A 437 -19.81 7.84 -7.37
C ARG A 437 -18.76 6.85 -6.92
N PHE A 438 -18.38 6.98 -5.67
CA PHE A 438 -17.23 6.35 -5.07
C PHE A 438 -17.57 5.89 -3.65
N ILE A 439 -16.83 4.91 -3.18
CA ILE A 439 -16.76 4.59 -1.75
C ILE A 439 -15.33 4.86 -1.27
N ALA A 440 -15.20 5.59 -0.18
CA ALA A 440 -13.91 5.91 0.40
C ALA A 440 -14.03 6.27 1.88
N ASP A 441 -13.01 5.97 2.68
CA ASP A 441 -12.94 6.46 4.07
C ASP A 441 -12.56 7.96 4.07
N LEU A 442 -13.51 8.81 4.47
CA LEU A 442 -13.38 10.27 4.53
C LEU A 442 -13.18 10.78 5.96
N THR A 443 -13.30 9.92 6.97
CA THR A 443 -13.27 10.29 8.39
C THR A 443 -12.07 9.72 9.14
N GLY A 444 -11.39 8.74 8.56
CA GLY A 444 -10.18 8.10 9.08
C GLY A 444 -10.47 6.96 10.05
N ASP A 445 -11.70 6.45 10.09
CA ASP A 445 -12.12 5.37 10.98
C ASP A 445 -11.91 3.97 10.37
N GLY A 446 -11.39 3.90 9.14
CA GLY A 446 -11.13 2.68 8.40
C GLY A 446 -12.36 2.08 7.72
N LYS A 447 -13.51 2.77 7.73
CA LYS A 447 -14.75 2.31 7.09
C LYS A 447 -15.11 3.24 5.94
N VAL A 448 -15.70 2.68 4.90
CA VAL A 448 -16.04 3.45 3.71
C VAL A 448 -17.27 4.31 3.96
N ASP A 449 -17.14 5.59 3.60
CA ASP A 449 -18.22 6.52 3.37
C ASP A 449 -18.64 6.49 1.90
N ILE A 450 -19.74 7.17 1.58
CA ILE A 450 -20.23 7.33 0.21
C ILE A 450 -19.99 8.78 -0.25
N ILE A 451 -19.44 8.94 -1.45
CA ILE A 451 -19.21 10.26 -2.06
C ILE A 451 -19.46 10.22 -3.57
N GLY A 452 -20.04 11.28 -4.12
CA GLY A 452 -20.35 11.37 -5.54
C GLY A 452 -20.31 12.79 -6.08
N CYS A 453 -19.90 12.93 -7.34
CA CYS A 453 -19.89 14.20 -8.06
C CYS A 453 -21.19 14.33 -8.87
N GLY A 454 -22.16 15.08 -8.34
CA GLY A 454 -23.46 15.32 -8.96
C GLY A 454 -23.50 16.61 -9.76
N ASP A 455 -24.69 17.12 -10.04
CA ASP A 455 -24.89 18.36 -10.79
C ASP A 455 -24.26 19.60 -10.13
N ALA A 456 -24.59 19.82 -8.87
CA ALA A 456 -24.22 21.03 -8.13
C ALA A 456 -22.80 20.97 -7.56
N GLY A 457 -22.21 19.78 -7.53
CA GLY A 457 -20.87 19.52 -7.05
C GLY A 457 -20.77 18.17 -6.32
N VAL A 458 -19.85 18.06 -5.36
CA VAL A 458 -19.60 16.82 -4.61
C VAL A 458 -20.55 16.70 -3.43
N SER A 459 -21.28 15.59 -3.36
CA SER A 459 -22.14 15.23 -2.24
C SER A 459 -21.61 14.00 -1.52
N ALA A 460 -21.71 13.97 -0.19
CA ALA A 460 -21.24 12.87 0.64
C ALA A 460 -22.29 12.43 1.66
N SER A 461 -22.29 11.13 1.95
CA SER A 461 -23.07 10.49 3.00
C SER A 461 -22.10 9.76 3.90
N LEU A 462 -21.92 10.25 5.13
CA LEU A 462 -20.94 9.69 6.05
C LEU A 462 -21.50 8.45 6.74
N ASN A 463 -20.67 7.42 6.85
CA ASN A 463 -20.94 6.21 7.59
C ASN A 463 -20.85 6.50 9.09
N LYS A 464 -21.76 5.93 9.88
CA LYS A 464 -21.75 6.06 11.35
C LYS A 464 -20.86 5.03 12.03
N GLY A 465 -20.25 4.15 11.24
CA GLY A 465 -19.32 3.13 11.65
C GLY A 465 -19.90 1.71 11.71
N ASP A 466 -21.20 1.54 11.47
CA ASP A 466 -21.91 0.25 11.58
C ASP A 466 -22.61 -0.16 10.26
N GLY A 467 -22.26 0.53 9.16
CA GLY A 467 -22.91 0.40 7.86
C GLY A 467 -24.24 1.13 7.77
N THR A 468 -24.61 1.96 8.75
CA THR A 468 -25.68 2.96 8.60
C THR A 468 -25.08 4.32 8.22
N PHE A 469 -25.84 5.11 7.46
CA PHE A 469 -25.33 6.36 6.88
C PHE A 469 -26.11 7.57 7.40
N GLY A 470 -25.41 8.70 7.51
CA GLY A 470 -26.00 10.01 7.74
C GLY A 470 -26.74 10.53 6.50
N PRO A 471 -27.31 11.75 6.56
CA PRO A 471 -27.92 12.39 5.40
C PRO A 471 -26.87 12.71 4.32
N VAL A 472 -27.33 12.77 3.07
CA VAL A 472 -26.52 13.25 1.94
C VAL A 472 -26.40 14.77 2.01
N ASN A 473 -25.18 15.28 2.02
CA ASN A 473 -24.89 16.71 2.06
C ASN A 473 -24.01 17.13 0.88
N LEU A 474 -24.30 18.29 0.29
CA LEU A 474 -23.39 18.93 -0.66
C LEU A 474 -22.18 19.49 0.10
N VAL A 475 -21.02 18.89 -0.10
CA VAL A 475 -19.79 19.20 0.64
C VAL A 475 -18.78 20.03 -0.15
N VAL A 476 -18.83 20.01 -1.49
CA VAL A 476 -18.01 20.87 -2.36
C VAL A 476 -18.86 21.40 -3.52
N LYS A 477 -18.88 22.72 -3.74
CA LYS A 477 -19.57 23.36 -4.89
C LYS A 477 -18.66 23.43 -6.14
N HIS A 478 -18.12 22.29 -6.53
CA HIS A 478 -17.20 22.11 -7.66
C HIS A 478 -17.25 20.64 -8.12
N PHE A 479 -16.54 20.28 -9.19
CA PHE A 479 -16.45 18.90 -9.72
C PHE A 479 -17.75 18.33 -10.30
N GLY A 480 -18.82 19.13 -10.35
CA GLY A 480 -20.12 18.77 -10.89
C GLY A 480 -20.37 19.26 -12.31
N THR A 481 -21.41 18.73 -12.94
CA THR A 481 -21.76 19.01 -14.35
C THR A 481 -22.05 20.50 -14.57
N ARG A 482 -22.67 21.19 -13.61
CA ARG A 482 -22.94 22.64 -13.68
C ARG A 482 -21.68 23.50 -13.60
N GLN A 483 -20.55 22.91 -13.20
CA GLN A 483 -19.23 23.54 -13.26
C GLN A 483 -18.41 23.07 -14.48
N GLY A 484 -19.02 22.37 -15.45
CA GLY A 484 -18.37 21.93 -16.69
C GLY A 484 -17.66 20.58 -16.60
N TRP A 485 -17.84 19.81 -15.51
CA TRP A 485 -17.23 18.50 -15.38
C TRP A 485 -18.04 17.43 -16.14
N GLU A 486 -17.36 16.65 -16.97
CA GLU A 486 -17.94 15.66 -17.88
C GLU A 486 -17.19 14.33 -17.69
N VAL A 487 -17.88 13.19 -17.64
CA VAL A 487 -17.21 11.89 -17.41
C VAL A 487 -16.24 11.55 -18.56
N ASP A 488 -16.60 11.86 -19.80
CA ASP A 488 -15.81 11.52 -20.99
C ASP A 488 -14.58 12.40 -21.22
N LYS A 489 -14.39 13.44 -20.39
CA LYS A 489 -13.24 14.37 -20.47
C LYS A 489 -12.47 14.45 -19.16
N HIS A 490 -13.21 14.49 -18.05
CA HIS A 490 -12.75 14.93 -16.75
C HIS A 490 -12.85 13.82 -15.70
N PRO A 491 -11.87 12.90 -15.64
CA PRO A 491 -11.88 11.84 -14.65
C PRO A 491 -11.66 12.43 -13.25
N ARG A 492 -12.34 11.83 -12.27
CA ARG A 492 -12.39 12.25 -10.86
C ARG A 492 -12.06 11.06 -9.98
N PHE A 493 -11.35 11.33 -8.89
CA PHE A 493 -10.79 10.33 -7.99
C PHE A 493 -10.97 10.77 -6.54
N ILE A 494 -10.99 9.79 -5.65
CA ILE A 494 -10.86 10.00 -4.21
C ILE A 494 -9.59 9.29 -3.78
N ALA A 495 -8.66 10.02 -3.17
CA ALA A 495 -7.40 9.45 -2.68
C ALA A 495 -6.82 10.29 -1.53
N ASP A 496 -6.04 9.67 -0.63
CA ASP A 496 -5.31 10.40 0.41
C ASP A 496 -4.08 11.13 -0.17
N LEU A 497 -4.16 12.46 -0.29
CA LEU A 497 -3.05 13.31 -0.72
C LEU A 497 -2.26 13.89 0.46
N THR A 498 -2.79 13.79 1.67
CA THR A 498 -2.27 14.49 2.86
C THR A 498 -1.71 13.56 3.93
N GLY A 499 -1.67 12.25 3.67
CA GLY A 499 -1.14 11.21 4.54
C GLY A 499 -1.90 11.09 5.86
N ASP A 500 -3.12 11.63 5.92
CA ASP A 500 -3.97 11.64 7.11
C ASP A 500 -4.97 10.48 7.11
N LYS A 501 -4.87 9.61 6.10
CA LYS A 501 -5.65 8.39 5.81
C LYS A 501 -7.09 8.66 5.39
N ARG A 502 -7.37 9.86 4.88
CA ARG A 502 -8.71 10.25 4.45
C ARG A 502 -8.72 10.66 2.99
N GLY A 503 -9.79 10.30 2.31
CA GLY A 503 -9.96 10.63 0.90
C GLY A 503 -10.11 12.14 0.67
N ASP A 504 -9.24 12.71 -0.15
CA ASP A 504 -9.38 14.01 -0.79
C ASP A 504 -10.09 13.87 -2.14
N VAL A 505 -10.72 14.93 -2.67
CA VAL A 505 -11.31 14.91 -4.01
C VAL A 505 -10.29 15.43 -5.02
N ILE A 506 -9.98 14.64 -6.04
CA ILE A 506 -9.08 15.00 -7.13
C ILE A 506 -9.85 14.98 -8.45
N GLY A 507 -9.69 16.01 -9.27
CA GLY A 507 -10.29 16.06 -10.60
C GLY A 507 -9.29 16.55 -11.64
N PHE A 508 -9.21 15.84 -12.75
CA PHE A 508 -8.46 16.27 -13.93
C PHE A 508 -9.41 17.06 -14.84
N GLY A 509 -9.35 18.39 -14.74
CA GLY A 509 -10.25 19.30 -15.45
C GLY A 509 -9.71 19.74 -16.81
N GLU A 510 -10.28 20.82 -17.32
CA GLU A 510 -9.90 21.39 -18.63
C GLU A 510 -8.45 21.92 -18.61
N ALA A 511 -8.12 22.78 -17.64
CA ALA A 511 -6.81 23.44 -17.54
C ALA A 511 -5.73 22.61 -16.83
N GLY A 512 -6.11 21.56 -16.11
CA GLY A 512 -5.19 20.73 -15.31
C GLY A 512 -5.86 20.11 -14.09
N VAL A 513 -5.10 19.86 -13.03
CA VAL A 513 -5.56 19.15 -11.83
C VAL A 513 -6.11 20.11 -10.78
N TYR A 514 -7.28 19.77 -10.27
CA TYR A 514 -7.96 20.44 -9.16
C TYR A 514 -8.11 19.48 -7.98
N VAL A 515 -7.95 19.99 -6.77
CA VAL A 515 -8.08 19.22 -5.53
C VAL A 515 -8.97 19.97 -4.53
N ALA A 516 -9.90 19.27 -3.88
CA ALA A 516 -10.52 19.72 -2.64
C ALA A 516 -10.05 18.83 -1.50
N TYR A 517 -9.30 19.42 -0.57
CA TYR A 517 -8.72 18.72 0.57
C TYR A 517 -9.76 18.46 1.65
N ASN A 518 -9.74 17.27 2.22
CA ASN A 518 -10.59 16.88 3.34
C ASN A 518 -10.08 17.52 4.64
N ASN A 519 -10.99 17.99 5.48
CA ASN A 519 -10.66 18.58 6.78
C ASN A 519 -10.48 17.55 7.90
N GLY A 520 -10.63 16.27 7.60
CA GLY A 520 -10.48 15.20 8.57
C GLY A 520 -11.80 14.51 8.96
N ASN A 521 -12.94 15.02 8.49
CA ASN A 521 -14.27 14.66 8.99
C ASN A 521 -15.34 14.57 7.89
N GLY A 522 -14.93 14.46 6.63
CA GLY A 522 -15.84 14.44 5.49
C GLY A 522 -16.38 15.81 5.06
N THR A 523 -15.91 16.90 5.69
CA THR A 523 -16.02 18.26 5.13
C THR A 523 -14.76 18.61 4.35
N PHE A 524 -14.87 19.53 3.39
CA PHE A 524 -13.79 19.81 2.46
C PHE A 524 -13.49 21.30 2.36
N GLN A 525 -12.24 21.62 2.05
CA GLN A 525 -11.82 22.93 1.62
C GLN A 525 -12.35 23.24 0.21
N PRO A 526 -12.44 24.53 -0.19
CA PRO A 526 -12.72 24.90 -1.57
C PRO A 526 -11.73 24.25 -2.54
N ALA A 527 -12.22 23.89 -3.73
CA ALA A 527 -11.38 23.32 -4.78
C ALA A 527 -10.25 24.29 -5.16
N LYS A 528 -9.03 23.77 -5.24
CA LYS A 528 -7.81 24.51 -5.58
C LYS A 528 -7.20 23.91 -6.84
N PHE A 529 -6.77 24.77 -7.75
CA PHE A 529 -5.93 24.37 -8.88
C PHE A 529 -4.51 24.09 -8.39
N VAL A 530 -3.99 22.88 -8.63
CA VAL A 530 -2.72 22.43 -8.05
C VAL A 530 -1.65 22.10 -9.09
N LEU A 531 -2.02 21.85 -10.34
CA LEU A 531 -1.07 21.47 -11.38
C LEU A 531 -1.62 21.83 -12.78
N SER A 532 -0.81 22.54 -13.58
CA SER A 532 -1.14 22.92 -14.95
C SER A 532 -0.71 21.87 -15.99
N ASP A 533 -1.12 20.63 -15.76
CA ASP A 533 -0.95 19.49 -16.66
C ASP A 533 -2.02 18.44 -16.35
N PHE A 534 -2.01 17.31 -17.07
CA PHE A 534 -2.98 16.21 -16.97
C PHE A 534 -4.44 16.59 -17.32
N GLY A 535 -4.67 17.80 -17.83
CA GLY A 535 -5.96 18.32 -18.27
C GLY A 535 -6.17 18.24 -19.79
N VAL A 536 -7.40 18.53 -20.21
CA VAL A 536 -7.82 18.47 -21.62
C VAL A 536 -7.00 19.43 -22.50
N GLN A 537 -6.70 20.63 -22.00
CA GLN A 537 -5.89 21.63 -22.73
C GLN A 537 -4.47 21.16 -23.01
N GLN A 538 -3.93 20.24 -22.21
CA GLN A 538 -2.65 19.58 -22.47
C GLN A 538 -2.80 18.32 -23.34
N GLY A 539 -3.97 18.08 -23.93
CA GLY A 539 -4.26 16.99 -24.86
C GLY A 539 -4.57 15.65 -24.22
N TRP A 540 -4.85 15.62 -22.91
CA TRP A 540 -5.28 14.39 -22.22
C TRP A 540 -6.71 14.01 -22.61
N GLN A 541 -6.97 12.72 -22.84
CA GLN A 541 -8.25 12.21 -23.36
C GLN A 541 -8.60 10.93 -22.61
N VAL A 542 -9.84 10.80 -22.13
CA VAL A 542 -10.25 9.64 -21.31
C VAL A 542 -10.19 8.33 -22.09
N ASN A 543 -10.53 8.35 -23.37
CA ASN A 543 -10.54 7.17 -24.25
C ASN A 543 -9.15 6.72 -24.75
N LYS A 544 -8.07 7.43 -24.40
CA LYS A 544 -6.69 7.11 -24.85
C LYS A 544 -5.66 7.12 -23.75
N HIS A 545 -5.85 8.00 -22.76
CA HIS A 545 -4.82 8.38 -21.81
C HIS A 545 -5.25 8.07 -20.38
N PRO A 546 -5.02 6.82 -19.91
CA PRO A 546 -5.21 6.44 -18.52
C PRO A 546 -4.49 7.40 -17.57
N ARG A 547 -5.18 7.76 -16.48
CA ARG A 547 -4.66 8.60 -15.39
C ARG A 547 -5.00 7.94 -14.07
N PHE A 548 -4.05 7.95 -13.15
CA PHE A 548 -4.15 7.32 -11.84
C PHE A 548 -3.68 8.28 -10.76
N VAL A 549 -4.35 8.21 -9.62
CA VAL A 549 -3.91 8.80 -8.35
C VAL A 549 -3.60 7.64 -7.40
N VAL A 550 -2.31 7.43 -7.10
CA VAL A 550 -1.75 6.30 -6.34
C VAL A 550 -0.42 6.70 -5.70
N ASP A 551 -0.07 6.17 -4.53
CA ASP A 551 1.26 6.39 -3.93
C ASP A 551 2.34 5.61 -4.71
N LEU A 552 3.34 6.34 -5.21
CA LEU A 552 4.49 5.83 -5.96
C LEU A 552 5.79 5.99 -5.15
N THR A 553 5.76 6.67 -4.01
CA THR A 553 6.95 7.00 -3.21
C THR A 553 6.99 6.31 -1.85
N GLY A 554 5.88 5.72 -1.42
CA GLY A 554 5.75 4.99 -0.16
C GLY A 554 5.58 5.90 1.05
N ASP A 555 5.28 7.19 0.85
CA ASP A 555 5.11 8.16 1.94
C ASP A 555 3.67 8.25 2.45
N GLY A 556 2.76 7.46 1.87
CA GLY A 556 1.34 7.44 2.22
C GLY A 556 0.54 8.57 1.62
N ARG A 557 1.09 9.29 0.63
CA ARG A 557 0.43 10.40 -0.05
C ARG A 557 0.39 10.09 -1.53
N ALA A 558 -0.80 10.05 -2.09
CA ALA A 558 -0.95 9.66 -3.48
C ALA A 558 -0.27 10.68 -4.43
N ASP A 559 0.43 10.13 -5.40
CA ASP A 559 1.02 10.81 -6.54
C ASP A 559 0.09 10.74 -7.76
N ILE A 560 0.44 11.45 -8.84
CA ILE A 560 -0.28 11.39 -10.11
C ILE A 560 0.57 10.66 -11.13
N LEU A 561 -0.02 9.65 -11.78
CA LEU A 561 0.55 8.91 -12.91
C LEU A 561 -0.37 9.04 -14.12
N GLY A 562 0.20 9.24 -15.31
CA GLY A 562 -0.60 9.24 -16.54
C GLY A 562 0.15 8.76 -17.75
N PHE A 563 -0.57 8.06 -18.63
CA PHE A 563 -0.07 7.44 -19.84
C PHE A 563 -0.55 8.28 -21.02
N ARG A 564 0.33 9.06 -21.65
CA ARG A 564 -0.02 9.91 -22.81
C ARG A 564 0.51 9.29 -24.10
N GLU A 565 0.38 10.01 -25.22
CA GLU A 565 0.82 9.59 -26.55
C GLU A 565 2.24 9.00 -26.57
N ASN A 566 3.26 9.71 -26.07
CA ASN A 566 4.65 9.30 -26.27
C ASN A 566 5.37 8.89 -24.98
N SER A 567 4.75 9.11 -23.82
CA SER A 567 5.42 8.87 -22.54
C SER A 567 4.44 8.64 -21.40
N VAL A 568 4.95 7.96 -20.37
CA VAL A 568 4.36 7.90 -19.04
C VAL A 568 4.90 9.08 -18.23
N PHE A 569 3.99 9.85 -17.67
CA PHE A 569 4.27 11.03 -16.87
C PHE A 569 3.89 10.81 -15.42
N VAL A 570 4.69 11.37 -14.52
CA VAL A 570 4.44 11.39 -13.08
C VAL A 570 4.49 12.82 -12.55
N ALA A 571 3.61 13.16 -11.62
CA ALA A 571 3.78 14.31 -10.75
C ALA A 571 3.79 13.81 -9.30
N TYR A 572 4.93 13.95 -8.65
CA TYR A 572 5.10 13.54 -7.26
C TYR A 572 4.45 14.55 -6.32
N ASN A 573 3.81 14.06 -5.28
CA ASN A 573 3.30 14.86 -4.18
C ASN A 573 4.47 15.48 -3.39
N ASP A 574 4.35 16.75 -2.99
CA ASP A 574 5.38 17.48 -2.23
C ASP A 574 5.38 17.15 -0.73
N GLY A 575 4.59 16.17 -0.31
CA GLY A 575 4.39 15.81 1.09
C GLY A 575 3.29 16.64 1.77
N LYS A 576 2.58 17.51 1.06
CA LYS A 576 1.51 18.37 1.58
C LYS A 576 0.29 18.45 0.66
N GLY A 577 0.22 17.58 -0.34
CA GLY A 577 -0.86 17.53 -1.32
C GLY A 577 -0.68 18.48 -2.51
N GLY A 578 0.51 19.08 -2.68
CA GLY A 578 0.89 19.88 -3.84
C GLY A 578 1.72 19.07 -4.84
N PHE A 579 1.79 19.55 -6.10
CA PHE A 579 2.51 18.88 -7.19
C PHE A 579 3.43 19.89 -7.90
N PRO A 580 4.73 19.93 -7.59
CA PRO A 580 5.61 21.02 -8.01
C PRO A 580 6.04 20.93 -9.49
N SER A 581 6.09 19.72 -10.05
CA SER A 581 6.56 19.50 -11.42
C SER A 581 6.09 18.15 -11.97
N VAL A 582 5.92 18.09 -13.29
CA VAL A 582 5.72 16.84 -14.03
C VAL A 582 7.07 16.31 -14.51
N LYS A 583 7.26 15.00 -14.44
CA LYS A 583 8.44 14.28 -14.90
C LYS A 583 8.04 13.15 -15.84
N THR A 584 8.90 12.87 -16.82
CA THR A 584 8.78 11.68 -17.66
C THR A 584 9.40 10.49 -16.95
N VAL A 585 8.68 9.38 -16.89
CA VAL A 585 9.15 8.11 -16.31
C VAL A 585 9.81 7.25 -17.40
N THR A 586 9.09 7.00 -18.48
CA THR A 586 9.54 6.20 -19.62
C THR A 586 8.74 6.58 -20.87
N SER A 587 9.27 6.28 -22.06
CA SER A 587 8.49 6.28 -23.30
C SER A 587 7.74 4.97 -23.54
N GLU A 588 8.16 3.90 -22.88
CA GLU A 588 7.51 2.58 -22.92
C GLU A 588 6.11 2.65 -22.28
N LEU A 589 5.18 1.78 -22.68
CA LEU A 589 3.80 1.71 -22.16
C LEU A 589 2.92 2.94 -22.44
N SER A 590 3.43 3.93 -23.18
CA SER A 590 2.63 5.05 -23.69
C SER A 590 1.66 4.60 -24.77
N PHE A 591 0.67 5.42 -25.12
CA PHE A 591 -0.32 5.04 -26.14
C PHE A 591 0.32 4.74 -27.51
N SER A 592 1.35 5.50 -27.91
CA SER A 592 2.22 5.24 -29.07
C SER A 592 1.48 4.86 -30.37
N GLY A 593 0.38 5.57 -30.68
CA GLY A 593 -0.45 5.27 -31.85
C GLY A 593 -1.31 4.01 -31.73
N GLY A 594 -1.59 3.55 -30.52
CA GLY A 594 -2.38 2.35 -30.20
C GLY A 594 -1.58 1.06 -30.26
N ARG A 595 -0.27 1.11 -30.00
CA ARG A 595 0.65 -0.05 -30.03
C ARG A 595 0.92 -0.60 -28.65
#